data_AF-A0A0F8UYC3-F1
#
_entry.id   AF-A0A0F8UYC3-F1
#
_cell.length_a   1.000
_cell.length_b   1.000
_cell.length_c   1.000
_cell.angle_alpha   90.00
_cell.angle_beta   90.00
_cell.angle_gamma   90.00
#
_symmetry.space_group_name_H-M   'P 1'
#
loop_
_entity.id
_entity.type
_entity.pdbx_description
1 polymer ?
#
loop_
_entity_poly.entity_id
_entity_poly.type
_entity_poly.pdbx_seq_one_letter_code
_entity_poly.pdbx_strand_id
1 'polypeptide(L)'
;MQRPELLPLFLDHKTFFQSPSDIIKRNISVSPCLDGHEINLIYGPLHAGKTSFLKQVASLLQGVKVYINFEDSRFKELETESFQEIEGIAAEVYLKENENEEGQIYYFLDEVHNVPGWENWVDRLNREGAGVFVTSSSASIMSQEVSSLFAGRTRVLKLLPFSFKEYLTLRGLRVPKPNFLTPSRCDEMLCLFLHYFENGGFPGVIKDGSTLSRKYFEETLQAGVIARHNIQDAEGLKKLAVFLISNMASEYSLETLKKVSGIDSEDTIRSYLDYLEEAFLLYRVPMFNHSSEDGKENENKNENKNEKDAPCKIYAGDTGFFKTVYPNYPDSLGLRFENLVFLELLRQGKQASYFRDRRECDFLITEPDSQAVTAAIQVSVYFGSPAVREREVLGLMAAMEEYGLNEGLILTMDDEGVVEIPGEDGEKKTIIINSVWKWMLE
;
A
#
# COMPACT_ATOMS: atom_id res chain seq x y z
N MET A 1 -14.18 -20.88 24.26
CA MET A 1 -15.52 -20.27 24.08
C MET A 1 -16.56 -21.38 23.91
N GLN A 2 -17.82 -21.22 24.34
CA GLN A 2 -18.83 -22.28 24.18
C GLN A 2 -19.86 -21.91 23.09
N ARG A 3 -20.33 -22.89 22.33
CA ARG A 3 -21.36 -22.79 21.26
C ARG A 3 -22.49 -21.77 21.47
N PRO A 4 -23.10 -21.60 22.66
CA PRO A 4 -24.20 -20.65 22.86
C PRO A 4 -23.82 -19.18 22.63
N GLU A 5 -22.54 -18.83 22.79
CA GLU A 5 -22.04 -17.46 22.64
C GLU A 5 -21.65 -17.14 21.19
N LEU A 6 -21.25 -18.17 20.44
CA LEU A 6 -20.79 -18.05 19.05
C LEU A 6 -21.96 -17.97 18.05
N LEU A 7 -23.07 -18.69 18.28
CA LEU A 7 -24.18 -18.69 17.31
C LEU A 7 -24.78 -17.29 17.04
N PRO A 8 -25.08 -16.44 18.06
CA PRO A 8 -25.58 -15.08 17.83
C PRO A 8 -24.57 -14.21 17.06
N LEU A 9 -23.28 -14.36 17.35
CA LEU A 9 -22.19 -13.66 16.67
C LEU A 9 -22.17 -13.95 15.16
N PHE A 10 -22.31 -15.22 14.77
CA PHE A 10 -22.35 -15.62 13.35
C PHE A 10 -23.60 -15.09 12.63
N LEU A 11 -24.75 -15.03 13.33
CA LEU A 11 -25.97 -14.44 12.79
C LEU A 11 -25.82 -12.92 12.57
N ASP A 12 -25.17 -12.21 13.50
CA ASP A 12 -24.85 -10.79 13.34
C ASP A 12 -23.95 -10.56 12.12
N HIS A 13 -22.89 -11.37 12.00
CA HIS A 13 -21.93 -11.30 10.89
C HIS A 13 -22.59 -11.56 9.55
N LYS A 14 -23.45 -12.59 9.47
CA LYS A 14 -24.26 -12.89 8.28
C LYS A 14 -25.16 -11.71 7.89
N THR A 15 -25.91 -11.18 8.85
CA THR A 15 -26.83 -10.07 8.63
C THR A 15 -26.10 -8.83 8.12
N PHE A 16 -24.96 -8.51 8.74
CA PHE A 16 -24.09 -7.42 8.30
C PHE A 16 -23.57 -7.66 6.87
N PHE A 17 -23.11 -8.87 6.57
CA PHE A 17 -22.49 -9.15 5.28
C PHE A 17 -23.50 -9.14 4.12
N GLN A 18 -24.72 -9.61 4.36
CA GLN A 18 -25.82 -9.64 3.38
C GLN A 18 -26.56 -8.31 3.24
N SER A 19 -26.40 -7.38 4.18
CA SER A 19 -27.05 -6.07 4.10
C SER A 19 -26.64 -5.31 2.83
N PRO A 20 -27.59 -4.74 2.07
CA PRO A 20 -27.28 -3.90 0.93
C PRO A 20 -26.51 -2.67 1.42
N SER A 21 -25.38 -2.39 0.78
CA SER A 21 -24.54 -1.26 1.12
C SER A 21 -24.16 -0.49 -0.13
N ASP A 22 -24.08 0.84 -0.01
CA ASP A 22 -23.58 1.75 -1.04
C ASP A 22 -22.06 1.60 -1.20
N ILE A 23 -21.64 0.45 -1.71
CA ILE A 23 -20.25 0.11 -1.97
C ILE A 23 -19.81 0.80 -3.26
N ILE A 24 -18.72 1.55 -3.16
CA ILE A 24 -18.07 2.09 -4.35
C ILE A 24 -17.22 0.99 -4.95
N LYS A 25 -17.50 0.68 -6.22
CA LYS A 25 -16.76 -0.33 -6.96
C LYS A 25 -15.28 0.05 -7.00
N ARG A 26 -14.40 -0.81 -6.49
CA ARG A 26 -12.95 -0.66 -6.60
C ARG A 26 -12.51 -0.75 -8.06
N ASN A 27 -11.53 0.06 -8.46
CA ASN A 27 -10.92 0.00 -9.78
C ASN A 27 -9.82 -1.08 -9.83
N ILE A 28 -10.19 -2.30 -9.44
CA ILE A 28 -9.31 -3.46 -9.35
C ILE A 28 -9.98 -4.59 -10.10
N SER A 29 -9.23 -5.30 -10.94
CA SER A 29 -9.78 -6.45 -11.65
C SER A 29 -10.09 -7.56 -10.64
N VAL A 30 -11.38 -7.85 -10.49
CA VAL A 30 -11.87 -8.96 -9.65
C VAL A 30 -11.94 -10.27 -10.43
N SER A 31 -11.82 -10.22 -11.76
CA SER A 31 -11.88 -11.42 -12.62
C SER A 31 -10.92 -12.53 -12.19
N PRO A 32 -9.69 -12.26 -11.73
CA PRO A 32 -8.83 -13.31 -11.23
C PRO A 32 -9.42 -13.98 -9.99
N CYS A 33 -10.11 -13.27 -9.12
CA CYS A 33 -10.65 -13.87 -7.89
C CYS A 33 -11.86 -14.80 -8.12
N LEU A 34 -12.41 -14.85 -9.33
CA LEU A 34 -13.65 -15.57 -9.64
C LEU A 34 -13.43 -17.03 -10.04
N ASP A 35 -12.19 -17.47 -10.24
CA ASP A 35 -11.85 -18.87 -10.58
C ASP A 35 -12.16 -19.85 -9.43
N GLY A 36 -12.41 -19.33 -8.22
CA GLY A 36 -12.94 -20.06 -7.08
C GLY A 36 -11.98 -21.03 -6.38
N HIS A 37 -10.89 -21.46 -7.02
CA HIS A 37 -10.02 -22.51 -6.50
C HIS A 37 -8.81 -22.03 -5.69
N GLU A 38 -8.56 -20.72 -5.67
CA GLU A 38 -7.37 -20.14 -5.01
C GLU A 38 -7.71 -19.48 -3.68
N ILE A 39 -6.67 -19.35 -2.87
CA ILE A 39 -6.68 -18.57 -1.64
C ILE A 39 -6.38 -17.12 -2.00
N ASN A 40 -7.35 -16.22 -1.78
CA ASN A 40 -7.23 -14.80 -2.09
C ASN A 40 -6.82 -14.03 -0.82
N LEU A 41 -5.56 -13.60 -0.73
CA LEU A 41 -5.03 -12.78 0.36
C LEU A 41 -5.18 -11.30 0.02
N ILE A 42 -5.97 -10.56 0.79
CA ILE A 42 -6.25 -9.14 0.56
C ILE A 42 -5.75 -8.31 1.75
N TYR A 43 -4.67 -7.59 1.60
CA TYR A 43 -4.00 -6.94 2.73
C TYR A 43 -3.71 -5.47 2.48
N GLY A 44 -3.67 -4.66 3.52
CA GLY A 44 -3.46 -3.21 3.39
C GLY A 44 -4.02 -2.44 4.59
N PRO A 45 -3.86 -1.10 4.64
CA PRO A 45 -4.12 -0.33 5.84
C PRO A 45 -5.53 -0.50 6.41
N LEU A 46 -5.68 -0.27 7.72
CA LEU A 46 -7.00 -0.04 8.32
C LEU A 46 -7.73 1.06 7.56
N HIS A 47 -9.06 0.96 7.48
CA HIS A 47 -9.91 1.94 6.78
C HIS A 47 -9.75 2.01 5.24
N ALA A 48 -8.88 1.18 4.63
CA ALA A 48 -8.74 1.13 3.17
C ALA A 48 -9.96 0.54 2.42
N GLY A 49 -10.94 -0.01 3.14
CA GLY A 49 -12.16 -0.58 2.56
C GLY A 49 -12.07 -2.07 2.19
N LYS A 50 -11.27 -2.86 2.91
CA LYS A 50 -11.10 -4.31 2.71
C LYS A 50 -12.43 -5.08 2.85
N THR A 51 -13.16 -4.87 3.93
CA THR A 51 -14.49 -5.47 4.15
C THR A 51 -15.49 -5.12 3.04
N SER A 52 -15.49 -3.85 2.59
CA SER A 52 -16.33 -3.41 1.47
C SER A 52 -15.95 -4.10 0.16
N PHE A 53 -14.65 -4.35 -0.05
CA PHE A 53 -14.17 -5.10 -1.21
C PHE A 53 -14.58 -6.59 -1.12
N LEU A 54 -14.54 -7.22 0.05
CA LEU A 54 -15.05 -8.58 0.24
C LEU A 54 -16.54 -8.68 -0.14
N LYS A 55 -17.36 -7.73 0.32
CA LYS A 55 -18.79 -7.67 -0.06
C LYS A 55 -18.97 -7.49 -1.58
N GLN A 56 -18.15 -6.65 -2.21
CA GLN A 56 -18.17 -6.48 -3.67
C GLN A 56 -17.89 -7.80 -4.38
N VAL A 57 -16.86 -8.54 -3.98
CA VAL A 57 -16.50 -9.83 -4.58
C VAL A 57 -17.59 -10.88 -4.31
N ALA A 58 -18.08 -10.96 -3.07
CA ALA A 58 -19.15 -11.87 -2.69
C ALA A 58 -20.44 -11.64 -3.49
N SER A 59 -20.73 -10.40 -3.89
CA SER A 59 -21.90 -10.10 -4.73
C SER A 59 -21.80 -10.68 -6.15
N LEU A 60 -20.60 -10.98 -6.63
CA LEU A 60 -20.33 -11.50 -7.97
C LEU A 60 -20.25 -13.04 -8.02
N LEU A 61 -20.12 -13.68 -6.87
CA LEU A 61 -19.98 -15.13 -6.74
C LEU A 61 -21.34 -15.79 -6.49
N GLN A 62 -21.52 -17.00 -7.04
CA GLN A 62 -22.69 -17.85 -6.82
C GLN A 62 -22.31 -19.00 -5.89
N GLY A 63 -23.16 -19.31 -4.90
CA GLY A 63 -22.91 -20.32 -3.87
C GLY A 63 -22.95 -19.76 -2.46
N VAL A 64 -22.69 -20.63 -1.48
CA VAL A 64 -22.83 -20.30 -0.06
C VAL A 64 -21.68 -19.40 0.40
N LYS A 65 -22.01 -18.27 1.02
CA LYS A 65 -21.04 -17.25 1.47
C LYS A 65 -21.00 -17.20 2.99
N VAL A 66 -19.95 -17.75 3.58
CA VAL A 66 -19.67 -17.69 5.01
C VAL A 66 -18.79 -16.47 5.26
N TYR A 67 -19.22 -15.56 6.14
CA TYR A 67 -18.43 -14.38 6.52
C TYR A 67 -18.16 -14.38 8.02
N ILE A 68 -16.91 -14.15 8.39
CA ILE A 68 -16.46 -14.11 9.78
C ILE A 68 -15.51 -12.93 9.94
N ASN A 69 -15.77 -12.05 10.90
CA ASN A 69 -14.89 -10.94 11.24
C ASN A 69 -14.12 -11.20 12.54
N PHE A 70 -12.80 -11.39 12.46
CA PHE A 70 -11.95 -11.67 13.62
C PHE A 70 -11.52 -10.44 14.43
N GLU A 71 -11.92 -9.23 14.03
CA GLU A 71 -11.76 -8.04 14.87
C GLU A 71 -12.80 -7.96 16.00
N ASP A 72 -13.90 -8.71 15.88
CA ASP A 72 -14.97 -8.71 16.88
C ASP A 72 -14.41 -9.09 18.26
N SER A 73 -14.59 -8.21 19.26
CA SER A 73 -14.03 -8.42 20.60
C SER A 73 -14.49 -9.71 21.26
N ARG A 74 -15.62 -10.27 20.82
CA ARG A 74 -16.14 -11.57 21.28
C ARG A 74 -15.23 -12.74 20.90
N PHE A 75 -14.32 -12.59 19.93
CA PHE A 75 -13.36 -13.60 19.50
C PHE A 75 -12.02 -13.58 20.23
N LYS A 76 -11.76 -12.62 21.14
CA LYS A 76 -10.46 -12.47 21.82
C LYS A 76 -10.05 -13.64 22.73
N GLU A 77 -10.97 -14.55 23.03
CA GLU A 77 -10.74 -15.75 23.85
C GLU A 77 -10.82 -17.06 23.03
N LEU A 78 -10.71 -16.99 21.70
CA LEU A 78 -10.65 -18.18 20.85
C LEU A 78 -9.31 -18.89 21.03
N GLU A 79 -9.36 -20.17 21.40
CA GLU A 79 -8.23 -21.09 21.32
C GLU A 79 -8.26 -21.80 19.95
N THR A 80 -7.13 -22.34 19.50
CA THR A 80 -7.00 -23.05 18.20
C THR A 80 -7.95 -24.24 18.05
N GLU A 81 -8.42 -24.83 19.16
CA GLU A 81 -9.43 -25.89 19.18
C GLU A 81 -10.83 -25.41 18.74
N SER A 82 -11.05 -24.09 18.62
CA SER A 82 -12.35 -23.51 18.27
C SER A 82 -12.66 -23.47 16.76
N PHE A 83 -11.73 -23.81 15.86
CA PHE A 83 -11.99 -23.77 14.41
C PHE A 83 -13.04 -24.80 13.95
N GLN A 84 -13.06 -26.00 14.53
CA GLN A 84 -14.09 -27.00 14.23
C GLN A 84 -15.48 -26.55 14.71
N GLU A 85 -15.54 -25.83 15.83
CA GLU A 85 -16.78 -25.28 16.35
C GLU A 85 -17.29 -24.13 15.48
N ILE A 86 -16.38 -23.26 15.02
CA ILE A 86 -16.65 -22.22 14.02
C ILE A 86 -17.25 -22.83 12.75
N GLU A 87 -16.65 -23.90 12.22
CA GLU A 87 -17.17 -24.60 11.04
C GLU A 87 -18.54 -25.23 11.29
N GLY A 88 -18.74 -25.88 12.44
CA GLY A 88 -20.03 -26.47 12.80
C GLY A 88 -21.15 -25.44 12.90
N ILE A 89 -20.86 -24.26 13.44
CA ILE A 89 -21.81 -23.14 13.52
C ILE A 89 -22.02 -22.50 12.15
N ALA A 90 -20.97 -22.32 11.35
CA ALA A 90 -21.08 -21.84 9.99
C ALA A 90 -21.95 -22.78 9.14
N ALA A 91 -21.79 -24.09 9.29
CA ALA A 91 -22.64 -25.09 8.64
C ALA A 91 -24.11 -24.96 9.07
N GLU A 92 -24.36 -24.74 10.36
CA GLU A 92 -25.70 -24.55 10.89
C GLU A 92 -26.37 -23.26 10.38
N VAL A 93 -25.64 -22.15 10.35
CA VAL A 93 -26.16 -20.81 9.99
C VAL A 93 -26.25 -20.61 8.48
N TYR A 94 -25.30 -21.15 7.72
CA TYR A 94 -25.18 -20.88 6.28
C TYR A 94 -25.55 -22.08 5.42
N LEU A 95 -25.22 -23.33 5.79
CA LEU A 95 -25.50 -24.48 4.90
C LEU A 95 -26.94 -24.96 5.02
N LYS A 96 -27.55 -24.96 6.22
CA LYS A 96 -28.96 -25.38 6.40
C LYS A 96 -29.97 -24.47 5.70
N GLU A 97 -29.74 -23.16 5.71
CA GLU A 97 -30.63 -22.21 5.04
C GLU A 97 -30.47 -22.21 3.52
N ASN A 98 -29.30 -22.63 3.03
CA ASN A 98 -28.98 -22.73 1.61
C ASN A 98 -29.02 -24.19 1.11
N GLU A 99 -29.79 -25.08 1.75
CA GLU A 99 -29.96 -26.48 1.32
C GLU A 99 -30.46 -26.62 -0.13
N ASN A 100 -31.05 -25.55 -0.69
CA ASN A 100 -31.51 -25.48 -2.08
C ASN A 100 -30.52 -24.78 -3.04
N GLU A 101 -29.40 -24.23 -2.54
CA GLU A 101 -28.31 -23.70 -3.37
C GLU A 101 -27.28 -24.82 -3.63
N GLU A 102 -27.38 -25.48 -4.78
CA GLU A 102 -26.26 -26.26 -5.30
C GLU A 102 -25.12 -25.30 -5.67
N GLY A 103 -23.97 -25.39 -5.01
CA GLY A 103 -22.86 -24.49 -5.31
C GLY A 103 -21.64 -24.64 -4.42
N GLN A 104 -20.54 -24.06 -4.87
CA GLN A 104 -19.29 -23.98 -4.13
C GLN A 104 -19.45 -23.14 -2.86
N ILE A 105 -18.76 -23.53 -1.78
CA ILE A 105 -18.71 -22.76 -0.53
C ILE A 105 -17.57 -21.75 -0.60
N TYR A 106 -17.85 -20.52 -0.18
CA TYR A 106 -16.89 -19.43 -0.09
C TYR A 106 -16.76 -18.94 1.35
N TYR A 107 -15.53 -18.87 1.84
CA TYR A 107 -15.21 -18.30 3.15
C TYR A 107 -14.60 -16.90 2.96
N PHE A 108 -15.21 -15.91 3.60
CA PHE A 108 -14.76 -14.53 3.68
C PHE A 108 -14.34 -14.25 5.12
N LEU A 109 -13.03 -14.33 5.37
CA LEU A 109 -12.43 -14.24 6.68
C LEU A 109 -11.76 -12.86 6.83
N ASP A 110 -12.38 -11.97 7.59
CA ASP A 110 -11.89 -10.59 7.76
C ASP A 110 -10.91 -10.51 8.94
N GLU A 111 -9.79 -9.82 8.74
CA GLU A 111 -8.74 -9.55 9.73
C GLU A 111 -8.16 -10.82 10.39
N VAL A 112 -7.85 -11.85 9.58
CA VAL A 112 -7.41 -13.20 10.03
C VAL A 112 -6.14 -13.20 10.90
N HIS A 113 -5.27 -12.21 10.72
CA HIS A 113 -4.03 -12.06 11.49
C HIS A 113 -4.26 -11.90 13.00
N ASN A 114 -5.50 -11.64 13.44
CA ASN A 114 -5.87 -11.60 14.87
C ASN A 114 -6.01 -13.00 15.50
N VAL A 115 -6.04 -14.08 14.72
CA VAL A 115 -6.26 -15.45 15.22
C VAL A 115 -5.04 -16.33 14.95
N PRO A 116 -4.40 -16.90 15.98
CA PRO A 116 -3.28 -17.83 15.80
C PRO A 116 -3.68 -19.11 15.03
N GLY A 117 -2.81 -19.58 14.14
CA GLY A 117 -2.98 -20.86 13.43
C GLY A 117 -4.02 -20.83 12.31
N TRP A 118 -4.47 -19.64 11.90
CA TRP A 118 -5.41 -19.44 10.79
C TRP A 118 -4.88 -20.00 9.47
N GLU A 119 -3.56 -20.04 9.29
CA GLU A 119 -2.88 -20.47 8.06
C GLU A 119 -3.23 -21.92 7.70
N ASN A 120 -3.06 -22.82 8.67
CA ASN A 120 -3.37 -24.25 8.51
C ASN A 120 -4.87 -24.50 8.32
N TRP A 121 -5.70 -23.68 8.96
CA TRP A 121 -7.14 -23.76 8.80
C TRP A 121 -7.57 -23.37 7.38
N VAL A 122 -7.03 -22.26 6.85
CA VAL A 122 -7.27 -21.81 5.48
C VAL A 122 -6.77 -22.81 4.44
N ASP A 123 -5.58 -23.41 4.64
CA ASP A 123 -5.09 -24.47 3.74
C ASP A 123 -6.07 -25.65 3.68
N ARG A 124 -6.59 -26.09 4.83
CA ARG A 124 -7.58 -27.17 4.91
C ARG A 124 -8.84 -26.82 4.13
N LEU A 125 -9.45 -25.67 4.41
CA LEU A 125 -10.68 -25.22 3.73
C LEU A 125 -10.51 -25.19 2.21
N ASN A 126 -9.37 -24.67 1.73
CA ASN A 126 -9.10 -24.61 0.30
C ASN A 126 -8.90 -26.01 -0.32
N ARG A 127 -8.21 -26.93 0.36
CA ARG A 127 -8.04 -28.33 -0.10
C ARG A 127 -9.35 -29.11 -0.15
N GLU A 128 -10.30 -28.77 0.71
CA GLU A 128 -11.66 -29.32 0.72
C GLU A 128 -12.54 -28.75 -0.41
N GLY A 129 -12.00 -27.83 -1.23
CA GLY A 129 -12.64 -27.28 -2.41
C GLY A 129 -13.37 -25.95 -2.18
N ALA A 130 -13.22 -25.33 -1.00
CA ALA A 130 -13.80 -24.03 -0.74
C ALA A 130 -12.98 -22.90 -1.40
N GLY A 131 -13.68 -21.89 -1.90
CA GLY A 131 -13.03 -20.62 -2.27
C GLY A 131 -12.77 -19.81 -1.01
N VAL A 132 -11.53 -19.36 -0.80
CA VAL A 132 -11.16 -18.67 0.45
C VAL A 132 -10.67 -17.27 0.15
N PHE A 133 -11.25 -16.30 0.85
CA PHE A 133 -10.89 -14.89 0.84
C PHE A 133 -10.52 -14.50 2.26
N VAL A 134 -9.31 -13.97 2.43
CA VAL A 134 -8.86 -13.50 3.74
C VAL A 134 -8.40 -12.06 3.64
N THR A 135 -8.56 -11.31 4.72
CA THR A 135 -8.01 -9.96 4.80
C THR A 135 -7.06 -9.77 5.98
N SER A 136 -6.18 -8.78 5.85
CA SER A 136 -5.32 -8.35 6.94
C SER A 136 -4.99 -6.87 6.88
N SER A 137 -5.07 -6.20 8.01
CA SER A 137 -4.53 -4.84 8.25
C SER A 137 -3.05 -4.82 8.62
N SER A 138 -2.41 -5.97 8.66
CA SER A 138 -0.98 -6.15 8.91
C SER A 138 -0.28 -6.81 7.71
N ALA A 139 0.90 -6.30 7.36
CA ALA A 139 1.75 -6.90 6.33
C ALA A 139 2.35 -8.26 6.74
N SER A 140 2.25 -8.65 8.01
CA SER A 140 2.73 -9.95 8.51
C SER A 140 2.10 -11.16 7.80
N ILE A 141 0.92 -10.99 7.20
CA ILE A 141 0.29 -12.02 6.35
C ILE A 141 1.16 -12.40 5.14
N MET A 142 2.16 -11.58 4.81
CA MET A 142 3.13 -11.84 3.74
C MET A 142 4.42 -12.48 4.27
N SER A 143 4.37 -13.12 5.42
CA SER A 143 5.49 -13.91 5.93
C SER A 143 5.91 -15.00 4.95
N GLN A 144 7.18 -15.40 5.04
CA GLN A 144 7.71 -16.52 4.26
C GLN A 144 6.95 -17.82 4.56
N GLU A 145 6.49 -18.00 5.80
CA GLU A 145 5.69 -19.16 6.22
C GLU A 145 4.38 -19.25 5.42
N VAL A 146 3.59 -18.16 5.38
CA VAL A 146 2.34 -18.09 4.61
C VAL A 146 2.60 -18.33 3.11
N SER A 147 3.65 -17.70 2.59
CA SER A 147 4.05 -17.84 1.18
C SER A 147 4.41 -19.29 0.83
N SER A 148 5.10 -19.98 1.74
CA SER A 148 5.50 -21.38 1.56
C SER A 148 4.31 -22.34 1.66
N LEU A 149 3.39 -22.12 2.60
CA LEU A 149 2.23 -22.97 2.83
C LEU A 149 1.25 -22.95 1.66
N PHE A 150 1.03 -21.76 1.09
CA PHE A 150 0.08 -21.55 0.01
C PHE A 150 0.72 -21.53 -1.39
N ALA A 151 2.00 -21.90 -1.51
CA ALA A 151 2.77 -21.80 -2.74
C ALA A 151 2.00 -22.32 -3.97
N GLY A 152 1.91 -21.47 -5.00
CA GLY A 152 1.23 -21.78 -6.27
C GLY A 152 -0.30 -21.84 -6.21
N ARG A 153 -0.93 -21.56 -5.06
CA ARG A 153 -2.40 -21.57 -4.87
C ARG A 153 -2.95 -20.26 -4.27
N THR A 154 -2.12 -19.22 -4.23
CA THR A 154 -2.46 -17.92 -3.66
C THR A 154 -2.52 -16.83 -4.70
N ARG A 155 -3.55 -15.98 -4.61
CA ARG A 155 -3.59 -14.67 -5.24
C ARG A 155 -3.47 -13.60 -4.16
N VAL A 156 -2.50 -12.72 -4.34
CA VAL A 156 -2.16 -11.68 -3.37
C VAL A 156 -2.59 -10.32 -3.93
N LEU A 157 -3.39 -9.59 -3.16
CA LEU A 157 -3.85 -8.25 -3.50
C LEU A 157 -3.52 -7.28 -2.37
N LYS A 158 -2.63 -6.32 -2.64
CA LYS A 158 -2.39 -5.18 -1.75
C LYS A 158 -3.47 -4.12 -1.98
N LEU A 159 -4.38 -3.94 -1.02
CA LEU A 159 -5.46 -2.97 -1.09
C LEU A 159 -5.07 -1.65 -0.41
N LEU A 160 -4.54 -0.73 -1.21
CA LEU A 160 -4.24 0.64 -0.78
C LEU A 160 -5.51 1.49 -0.62
N PRO A 161 -5.42 2.66 0.03
CA PRO A 161 -6.45 3.70 -0.06
C PRO A 161 -6.78 4.05 -1.52
N PHE A 162 -7.93 4.69 -1.76
CA PHE A 162 -8.42 4.96 -3.11
C PHE A 162 -7.38 5.67 -3.97
N SER A 163 -7.27 5.22 -5.21
CA SER A 163 -6.60 5.93 -6.30
C SER A 163 -7.33 7.23 -6.63
N PHE A 164 -6.68 8.10 -7.41
CA PHE A 164 -7.35 9.29 -7.93
C PHE A 164 -8.58 8.93 -8.81
N LYS A 165 -8.50 7.84 -9.59
CA LYS A 165 -9.65 7.32 -10.36
C LYS A 165 -10.84 6.94 -9.47
N GLU A 166 -10.57 6.27 -8.35
CA GLU A 166 -11.58 5.87 -7.36
C GLU A 166 -12.14 7.08 -6.60
N TYR A 167 -11.30 8.08 -6.31
CA TYR A 167 -11.73 9.37 -5.74
C TYR A 167 -12.74 10.07 -6.66
N LEU A 168 -12.47 10.16 -7.97
CA LEU A 168 -13.40 10.74 -8.94
C LEU A 168 -14.72 9.95 -8.99
N THR A 169 -14.63 8.62 -9.02
CA THR A 169 -15.81 7.73 -9.03
C THR A 169 -16.66 7.91 -7.78
N LEU A 170 -16.04 8.02 -6.61
CA LEU A 170 -16.71 8.29 -5.33
C LEU A 170 -17.43 9.65 -5.33
N ARG A 171 -16.86 10.66 -5.98
CA ARG A 171 -17.49 11.98 -6.19
C ARG A 171 -18.61 11.96 -7.24
N GLY A 172 -18.93 10.80 -7.83
CA GLY A 172 -19.95 10.66 -8.87
C GLY A 172 -19.50 11.12 -10.26
N LEU A 173 -18.20 11.31 -10.45
CA LEU A 173 -17.62 11.77 -11.71
C LEU A 173 -17.18 10.58 -12.57
N ARG A 174 -17.31 10.71 -13.89
CA ARG A 174 -16.73 9.74 -14.82
C ARG A 174 -15.25 9.99 -14.94
N VAL A 175 -14.45 8.93 -14.86
CA VAL A 175 -13.01 8.98 -15.12
C VAL A 175 -12.77 9.35 -16.59
N PRO A 176 -12.20 10.53 -16.89
CA PRO A 176 -11.96 10.93 -18.26
C PRO A 176 -10.76 10.22 -18.86
N LYS A 177 -10.70 10.16 -20.19
CA LYS A 177 -9.45 9.82 -20.90
C LYS A 177 -8.59 11.08 -20.97
N PRO A 178 -7.33 11.08 -20.48
CA PRO A 178 -6.50 12.28 -20.37
C PRO A 178 -6.36 13.06 -21.70
N ASN A 179 -6.17 12.34 -22.80
CA ASN A 179 -5.92 12.92 -24.13
C ASN A 179 -7.15 13.58 -24.79
N PHE A 180 -8.31 13.57 -24.15
CA PHE A 180 -9.57 14.10 -24.69
C PHE A 180 -10.18 15.19 -23.81
N LEU A 181 -9.39 15.81 -22.92
CA LEU A 181 -9.83 16.87 -22.03
C LEU A 181 -9.76 18.25 -22.70
N THR A 182 -10.81 19.06 -22.52
CA THR A 182 -10.78 20.48 -22.86
C THR A 182 -10.01 21.27 -21.80
N PRO A 183 -9.48 22.47 -22.09
CA PRO A 183 -8.75 23.27 -21.09
C PRO A 183 -9.53 23.49 -19.79
N SER A 184 -10.82 23.85 -19.88
CA SER A 184 -11.68 24.02 -18.70
C SER A 184 -11.87 22.73 -17.89
N ARG A 185 -11.86 21.56 -18.54
CA ARG A 185 -11.90 20.27 -17.83
C ARG A 185 -10.56 19.94 -17.20
N CYS A 186 -9.44 20.35 -17.79
CA CYS A 186 -8.12 20.22 -17.16
C CYS A 186 -8.06 21.02 -15.85
N ASP A 187 -8.55 22.27 -15.84
CA ASP A 187 -8.59 23.10 -14.61
C ASP A 187 -9.44 22.44 -13.51
N GLU A 188 -10.62 21.92 -13.87
CA GLU A 188 -11.48 21.18 -12.94
C GLU A 188 -10.79 19.94 -12.38
N MET A 189 -10.13 19.15 -13.24
CA MET A 189 -9.40 17.95 -12.81
C MET A 189 -8.22 18.29 -11.91
N LEU A 190 -7.49 19.37 -12.20
CA LEU A 190 -6.39 19.85 -11.37
C LEU A 190 -6.90 20.26 -9.99
N CYS A 191 -8.02 20.99 -9.88
CA CYS A 191 -8.62 21.31 -8.58
C CYS A 191 -9.01 20.06 -7.79
N LEU A 192 -9.61 19.07 -8.45
CA LEU A 192 -10.00 17.80 -7.83
C LEU A 192 -8.78 16.99 -7.39
N PHE A 193 -7.73 16.98 -8.21
CA PHE A 193 -6.45 16.36 -7.92
C PHE A 193 -5.79 17.00 -6.71
N LEU A 194 -5.72 18.34 -6.65
CA LEU A 194 -5.16 19.05 -5.49
C LEU A 194 -5.92 18.72 -4.21
N HIS A 195 -7.25 18.57 -4.26
CA HIS A 195 -8.03 18.13 -3.12
C HIS A 195 -7.72 16.68 -2.69
N TYR A 196 -7.54 15.77 -3.66
CA TYR A 196 -7.12 14.40 -3.40
C TYR A 196 -5.70 14.34 -2.80
N PHE A 197 -4.75 15.03 -3.42
CA PHE A 197 -3.37 15.17 -2.96
C PHE A 197 -3.29 15.69 -1.52
N GLU A 198 -4.17 16.63 -1.18
CA GLU A 198 -4.24 17.25 0.14
C GLU A 198 -4.80 16.33 1.23
N ASN A 199 -5.87 15.59 0.92
CA ASN A 199 -6.65 14.90 1.93
C ASN A 199 -6.41 13.38 1.96
N GLY A 200 -5.76 12.82 0.93
CA GLY A 200 -5.47 11.40 0.86
C GLY A 200 -6.56 10.56 0.20
N GLY A 201 -6.30 9.26 0.16
CA GLY A 201 -7.13 8.26 -0.51
C GLY A 201 -8.11 7.51 0.40
N PHE A 202 -8.11 7.75 1.71
CA PHE A 202 -8.99 6.97 2.60
C PHE A 202 -10.48 7.21 2.28
N PRO A 203 -11.28 6.17 2.02
CA PRO A 203 -12.68 6.33 1.61
C PRO A 203 -13.52 7.16 2.57
N GLY A 204 -13.37 6.93 3.89
CA GLY A 204 -14.08 7.72 4.91
C GLY A 204 -13.63 9.17 4.94
N VAL A 205 -12.33 9.45 4.78
CA VAL A 205 -11.79 10.81 4.72
C VAL A 205 -12.36 11.57 3.51
N ILE A 206 -12.46 10.92 2.35
CA ILE A 206 -13.01 11.53 1.13
C ILE A 206 -14.51 11.83 1.29
N LYS A 207 -15.27 10.94 1.94
CA LYS A 207 -16.72 11.08 2.15
C LYS A 207 -17.06 12.11 3.23
N ASP A 208 -16.44 11.97 4.40
CA ASP A 208 -16.90 12.61 5.63
C ASP A 208 -15.96 13.74 6.10
N GLY A 209 -14.76 13.85 5.52
CA GLY A 209 -13.84 14.97 5.68
C GLY A 209 -12.49 14.64 6.34
N SER A 210 -11.57 15.61 6.27
CA SER A 210 -10.16 15.47 6.68
C SER A 210 -9.94 15.23 8.17
N THR A 211 -10.91 15.53 9.03
CA THR A 211 -10.83 15.28 10.47
C THR A 211 -10.67 13.79 10.81
N LEU A 212 -11.18 12.90 9.94
CA LEU A 212 -11.01 11.45 10.10
C LEU A 212 -9.59 10.97 9.88
N SER A 213 -8.77 11.70 9.11
CA SER A 213 -7.39 11.28 8.82
C SER A 213 -6.55 11.19 10.11
N ARG A 214 -6.76 12.12 11.04
CA ARG A 214 -6.19 12.06 12.39
C ARG A 214 -6.64 10.85 13.19
N LYS A 215 -7.94 10.58 13.19
CA LYS A 215 -8.50 9.42 13.87
C LYS A 215 -7.88 8.13 13.31
N TYR A 216 -7.77 8.00 11.99
CA TYR A 216 -7.20 6.81 11.35
C TYR A 216 -5.71 6.63 11.65
N PHE A 217 -4.93 7.71 11.67
CA PHE A 217 -3.54 7.67 12.12
C PHE A 217 -3.43 7.19 13.57
N GLU A 218 -4.21 7.78 14.48
CA GLU A 218 -4.19 7.43 15.91
C GLU A 218 -4.65 6.00 16.16
N GLU A 219 -5.71 5.55 15.49
CA GLU A 219 -6.20 4.16 15.56
C GLU A 219 -5.17 3.17 15.01
N THR A 220 -4.55 3.47 13.87
CA THR A 220 -3.51 2.59 13.28
C THR A 220 -2.30 2.51 14.21
N LEU A 221 -1.87 3.62 14.80
CA LEU A 221 -0.78 3.61 15.77
C LEU A 221 -1.14 2.85 17.04
N GLN A 222 -2.35 3.05 17.58
CA GLN A 222 -2.76 2.44 18.83
C GLN A 222 -3.07 0.95 18.69
N ALA A 223 -3.97 0.59 17.78
CA ALA A 223 -4.42 -0.79 17.59
C ALA A 223 -3.43 -1.58 16.71
N GLY A 224 -2.97 -0.97 15.61
CA GLY A 224 -2.13 -1.63 14.63
C GLY A 224 -0.67 -1.80 15.07
N VAL A 225 -0.18 -0.98 16.01
CA VAL A 225 1.24 -1.01 16.42
C VAL A 225 1.38 -1.20 17.94
N ILE A 226 0.88 -0.26 18.75
CA ILE A 226 1.13 -0.26 20.20
C ILE A 226 0.54 -1.50 20.88
N ALA A 227 -0.75 -1.75 20.69
CA ALA A 227 -1.44 -2.87 21.31
C ALA A 227 -0.95 -4.22 20.77
N ARG A 228 -0.73 -4.32 19.46
CA ARG A 228 -0.28 -5.55 18.79
C ARG A 228 1.09 -6.01 19.27
N HIS A 229 2.04 -5.09 19.43
CA HIS A 229 3.42 -5.41 19.83
C HIS A 229 3.69 -5.15 21.32
N ASN A 230 2.66 -4.90 22.14
CA ASN A 230 2.76 -4.63 23.58
C ASN A 230 3.80 -3.54 23.94
N ILE A 231 3.82 -2.47 23.14
CA ILE A 231 4.81 -1.40 23.24
C ILE A 231 4.63 -0.60 24.53
N GLN A 232 5.68 -0.52 25.34
CA GLN A 232 5.68 0.21 26.61
C GLN A 232 5.85 1.72 26.40
N ASP A 233 6.78 2.13 25.53
CA ASP A 233 7.03 3.53 25.21
C ASP A 233 6.25 3.99 23.97
N ALA A 234 4.95 4.19 24.15
CA ALA A 234 4.05 4.67 23.10
C ALA A 234 4.37 6.11 22.65
N GLU A 235 4.91 6.95 23.55
CA GLU A 235 5.21 8.35 23.25
C GLU A 235 6.45 8.48 22.36
N GLY A 236 7.52 7.73 22.65
CA GLY A 236 8.71 7.65 21.79
C GLY A 236 8.37 7.16 20.38
N LEU A 237 7.54 6.11 20.28
CA LEU A 237 7.02 5.61 18.99
C LEU A 237 6.23 6.69 18.24
N LYS A 238 5.32 7.39 18.93
CA LYS A 238 4.51 8.46 18.31
C LYS A 238 5.38 9.59 17.76
N LYS A 239 6.38 10.04 18.52
CA LYS A 239 7.34 11.05 18.07
C LYS A 239 8.10 10.60 16.83
N LEU A 240 8.52 9.32 16.80
CA LEU A 240 9.19 8.73 15.66
C LEU A 240 8.29 8.71 14.42
N ALA A 241 7.04 8.23 14.54
CA ALA A 241 6.07 8.21 13.45
C ALA A 241 5.78 9.61 12.90
N VAL A 242 5.55 10.59 13.78
CA VAL A 242 5.32 12.00 13.39
C VAL A 242 6.53 12.56 12.65
N PHE A 243 7.75 12.35 13.18
CA PHE A 243 8.97 12.84 12.54
C PHE A 243 9.17 12.24 11.15
N LEU A 244 9.02 10.92 11.02
CA LEU A 244 9.19 10.21 9.76
C LEU A 244 8.19 10.66 8.69
N ILE A 245 6.91 10.75 9.02
CA ILE A 245 5.87 11.22 8.09
C ILE A 245 6.09 12.69 7.73
N SER A 246 6.55 13.52 8.67
CA SER A 246 6.83 14.94 8.39
C SER A 246 8.04 15.16 7.49
N ASN A 247 8.93 14.17 7.42
CA ASN A 247 10.13 14.15 6.56
C ASN A 247 10.04 13.01 5.54
N MET A 248 8.85 12.77 4.98
CA MET A 248 8.69 11.78 3.92
C MET A 248 9.58 12.11 2.72
N ALA A 249 9.79 11.13 1.83
CA ALA A 249 10.69 11.19 0.69
C ALA A 249 12.15 11.54 1.05
N SER A 250 12.54 11.43 2.33
CA SER A 250 13.88 11.74 2.80
C SER A 250 14.55 10.53 3.46
N GLU A 251 15.87 10.48 3.39
CA GLU A 251 16.69 9.54 4.17
C GLU A 251 16.66 9.90 5.65
N TYR A 252 16.83 8.89 6.50
CA TYR A 252 17.00 9.06 7.94
C TYR A 252 18.29 8.40 8.43
N SER A 253 18.79 8.88 9.56
CA SER A 253 19.85 8.21 10.32
C SER A 253 19.33 7.74 11.66
N LEU A 254 19.81 6.59 12.15
CA LEU A 254 19.42 6.08 13.46
C LEU A 254 19.74 7.07 14.58
N GLU A 255 20.85 7.81 14.49
CA GLU A 255 21.20 8.86 15.45
C GLU A 255 20.14 9.96 15.52
N THR A 256 19.61 10.38 14.37
CA THR A 256 18.53 11.38 14.33
C THR A 256 17.25 10.80 14.91
N LEU A 257 16.91 9.56 14.58
CA LEU A 257 15.74 8.88 15.13
C LEU A 257 15.81 8.72 16.66
N LYS A 258 16.98 8.38 17.21
CA LYS A 258 17.22 8.34 18.67
C LYS A 258 16.96 9.70 19.30
N LYS A 259 17.52 10.76 18.72
CA LYS A 259 17.39 12.12 19.23
C LYS A 259 15.95 12.62 19.25
N VAL A 260 15.17 12.37 18.19
CA VAL A 260 13.78 12.87 18.09
C VAL A 260 12.79 12.05 18.92
N SER A 261 13.00 10.73 19.01
CA SER A 261 12.14 9.84 19.77
C SER A 261 12.44 9.86 21.27
N GLY A 262 13.71 10.05 21.65
CA GLY A 262 14.19 9.85 23.01
C GLY A 262 14.49 8.38 23.34
N ILE A 263 14.51 7.50 22.34
CA ILE A 263 14.80 6.07 22.49
C ILE A 263 16.30 5.83 22.29
N ASP A 264 16.98 5.27 23.28
CA ASP A 264 18.43 5.03 23.22
C ASP A 264 18.83 3.77 22.43
N SER A 265 17.96 2.77 22.40
CA SER A 265 18.20 1.48 21.76
C SER A 265 17.95 1.55 20.25
N GLU A 266 18.99 1.30 19.45
CA GLU A 266 18.84 1.21 18.00
C GLU A 266 17.96 0.03 17.58
N ASP A 267 18.05 -1.10 18.28
CA ASP A 267 17.23 -2.29 17.98
C ASP A 267 15.75 -2.02 18.22
N THR A 268 15.42 -1.23 19.24
CA THR A 268 14.05 -0.77 19.49
C THR A 268 13.57 0.13 18.36
N ILE A 269 14.41 1.06 17.88
CA ILE A 269 14.06 1.92 16.73
C ILE A 269 13.85 1.09 15.46
N ARG A 270 14.74 0.15 15.17
CA ARG A 270 14.60 -0.76 14.02
C ARG A 270 13.29 -1.55 14.10
N SER A 271 12.98 -2.11 15.28
CA SER A 271 11.72 -2.82 15.51
C SER A 271 10.50 -1.91 15.29
N TYR A 272 10.55 -0.66 15.78
CA TYR A 272 9.46 0.30 15.60
C TYR A 272 9.29 0.69 14.13
N LEU A 273 10.37 0.82 13.35
CA LEU A 273 10.29 1.03 11.91
C LEU A 273 9.60 -0.16 11.23
N ASP A 274 9.96 -1.40 11.60
CA ASP A 274 9.34 -2.61 11.08
C ASP A 274 7.84 -2.64 11.40
N TYR A 275 7.44 -2.28 12.62
CA TYR A 275 6.01 -2.28 13.02
C TYR A 275 5.19 -1.17 12.33
N LEU A 276 5.79 0.00 12.12
CA LEU A 276 5.13 1.09 11.38
C LEU A 276 4.92 0.73 9.90
N GLU A 277 5.88 0.03 9.31
CA GLU A 277 5.77 -0.51 7.95
C GLU A 277 4.76 -1.65 7.86
N GLU A 278 4.76 -2.55 8.85
CA GLU A 278 3.77 -3.63 8.96
C GLU A 278 2.33 -3.10 9.01
N ALA A 279 2.12 -1.97 9.70
CA ALA A 279 0.83 -1.30 9.80
C ALA A 279 0.49 -0.36 8.62
N PHE A 280 1.34 -0.32 7.58
CA PHE A 280 1.20 0.55 6.40
C PHE A 280 1.16 2.05 6.70
N LEU A 281 1.72 2.49 7.84
CA LEU A 281 1.85 3.93 8.13
C LEU A 281 2.96 4.56 7.30
N LEU A 282 3.99 3.79 6.98
CA LEU A 282 5.09 4.19 6.12
C LEU A 282 5.64 3.01 5.31
N TYR A 283 6.53 3.32 4.39
CA TYR A 283 7.27 2.38 3.56
C TYR A 283 8.74 2.81 3.53
N ARG A 284 9.66 1.85 3.61
CA ARG A 284 11.09 2.07 3.41
C ARG A 284 11.46 1.70 1.99
N VAL A 285 12.07 2.65 1.27
CA VAL A 285 12.55 2.43 -0.09
C VAL A 285 14.08 2.52 -0.07
N PRO A 286 14.78 1.42 -0.37
CA PRO A 286 16.22 1.40 -0.35
C PRO A 286 16.82 2.17 -1.53
N MET A 287 18.07 2.59 -1.36
CA MET A 287 18.89 3.02 -2.48
C MET A 287 19.12 1.82 -3.38
N PHE A 288 19.01 2.02 -4.69
CA PHE A 288 19.39 0.98 -5.63
C PHE A 288 20.91 0.75 -5.56
N ASN A 289 21.30 -0.42 -5.07
CA ASN A 289 22.69 -0.85 -4.98
C ASN A 289 22.92 -1.92 -6.04
N HIS A 290 23.55 -1.56 -7.16
CA HIS A 290 23.99 -2.57 -8.11
C HIS A 290 25.27 -3.24 -7.60
N SER A 291 25.17 -4.50 -7.18
CA SER A 291 26.34 -5.39 -7.14
C SER A 291 26.58 -5.86 -8.56
N SER A 292 27.54 -5.24 -9.25
CA SER A 292 27.90 -5.62 -10.61
C SER A 292 28.27 -7.10 -10.70
N GLU A 293 27.55 -7.87 -11.53
CA GLU A 293 27.99 -9.20 -11.99
C GLU A 293 29.29 -9.14 -12.80
N ASP A 294 29.69 -7.95 -13.26
CA ASP A 294 31.04 -7.71 -13.75
C ASP A 294 31.98 -7.51 -12.56
N GLY A 295 32.75 -8.55 -12.24
CA GLY A 295 33.80 -8.62 -11.21
C GLY A 295 34.92 -7.58 -11.33
N LYS A 296 34.56 -6.31 -11.26
CA LYS A 296 35.42 -5.19 -10.90
C LYS A 296 34.96 -4.73 -9.53
N GLU A 297 35.60 -5.33 -8.53
CA GLU A 297 35.67 -4.84 -7.17
C GLU A 297 35.94 -3.32 -7.22
N ASN A 298 34.90 -2.52 -7.00
CA ASN A 298 35.10 -1.20 -6.43
C ASN A 298 35.45 -1.44 -4.96
N GLU A 299 36.74 -1.63 -4.68
CA GLU A 299 37.37 -1.92 -3.37
C GLU A 299 37.07 -0.89 -2.25
N ASN A 300 36.07 -0.01 -2.39
CA ASN A 300 35.75 1.07 -1.45
C ASN A 300 34.26 1.28 -1.12
N LYS A 301 33.37 0.28 -1.29
CA LYS A 301 31.98 0.38 -0.79
C LYS A 301 31.56 -0.84 0.05
N ASN A 302 32.01 -0.83 1.31
CA ASN A 302 31.30 -1.36 2.48
C ASN A 302 30.53 -2.70 2.31
N GLU A 303 31.24 -3.79 2.05
CA GLU A 303 30.69 -5.16 2.08
C GLU A 303 30.29 -5.63 3.50
N ASN A 304 30.46 -4.78 4.52
CA ASN A 304 30.10 -5.06 5.92
C ASN A 304 28.81 -4.36 6.41
N LYS A 305 28.03 -3.72 5.53
CA LYS A 305 26.70 -3.26 5.93
C LYS A 305 25.70 -4.38 5.73
N ASN A 306 25.16 -4.89 6.83
CA ASN A 306 23.93 -5.68 6.80
C ASN A 306 22.92 -4.97 5.89
N GLU A 307 22.14 -5.69 5.08
CA GLU A 307 21.06 -5.09 4.26
C GLU A 307 20.16 -4.13 5.07
N LYS A 308 20.04 -4.39 6.39
CA LYS A 308 19.33 -3.56 7.38
C LYS A 308 19.90 -2.15 7.60
N ASP A 309 21.13 -1.85 7.16
CA ASP A 309 21.80 -0.55 7.30
C ASP A 309 21.98 0.18 5.95
N ALA A 310 21.32 -0.32 4.89
CA ALA A 310 21.25 0.36 3.61
C ALA A 310 20.50 1.70 3.75
N PRO A 311 21.00 2.81 3.18
CA PRO A 311 20.29 4.08 3.18
C PRO A 311 18.90 3.93 2.54
N CYS A 312 17.86 4.29 3.29
CA CYS A 312 16.48 4.19 2.84
C CYS A 312 15.77 5.55 2.92
N LYS A 313 14.98 5.88 1.91
CA LYS A 313 13.97 6.92 2.00
C LYS A 313 12.71 6.38 2.68
N ILE A 314 12.00 7.25 3.39
CA ILE A 314 10.71 6.92 4.01
C ILE A 314 9.57 7.56 3.26
N TYR A 315 8.56 6.78 2.90
CA TYR A 315 7.34 7.29 2.29
C TYR A 315 6.15 7.02 3.20
N ALA A 316 5.28 8.01 3.41
CA ALA A 316 4.06 7.86 4.18
C ALA A 316 3.01 7.02 3.42
N GLY A 317 2.24 6.23 4.16
CA GLY A 317 1.24 5.32 3.62
C GLY A 317 0.06 5.97 2.88
N ASP A 318 -0.13 7.27 3.07
CA ASP A 318 -1.16 8.07 2.45
C ASP A 318 -0.76 9.56 2.47
N THR A 319 -1.10 10.33 1.44
CA THR A 319 -0.72 11.74 1.35
C THR A 319 -1.42 12.62 2.39
N GLY A 320 -2.59 12.20 2.89
CA GLY A 320 -3.34 12.90 3.91
C GLY A 320 -2.70 12.85 5.30
N PHE A 321 -1.74 11.95 5.54
CA PHE A 321 -1.10 11.83 6.85
C PHE A 321 -0.20 13.02 7.20
N PHE A 322 0.38 13.73 6.23
CA PHE A 322 1.25 14.88 6.49
C PHE A 322 0.56 15.98 7.31
N LYS A 323 -0.57 16.48 6.81
CA LYS A 323 -1.34 17.53 7.50
C LYS A 323 -1.98 17.03 8.78
N THR A 324 -2.20 15.73 8.90
CA THR A 324 -2.73 15.10 10.10
C THR A 324 -1.75 15.18 11.26
N VAL A 325 -0.51 14.74 11.04
CA VAL A 325 0.52 14.65 12.07
C VAL A 325 1.20 15.98 12.34
N TYR A 326 1.23 16.88 11.33
CA TYR A 326 1.95 18.14 11.44
C TYR A 326 1.25 19.33 10.75
N PRO A 327 0.04 19.72 11.22
CA PRO A 327 -0.84 20.69 10.53
C PRO A 327 -0.25 22.11 10.40
N ASN A 328 0.72 22.47 11.23
CA ASN A 328 1.29 23.83 11.29
C ASN A 328 2.70 23.91 10.69
N TYR A 329 3.21 22.83 10.11
CA TYR A 329 4.56 22.82 9.54
C TYR A 329 4.59 23.51 8.18
N PRO A 330 5.69 24.21 7.82
CA PRO A 330 5.87 24.72 6.47
C PRO A 330 5.69 23.59 5.46
N ASP A 331 4.89 23.84 4.44
CA ASP A 331 4.52 22.80 3.48
C ASP A 331 5.73 22.33 2.68
N SER A 332 6.09 21.06 2.84
CA SER A 332 7.14 20.41 2.05
C SER A 332 6.55 19.84 0.77
N LEU A 333 6.06 20.72 -0.10
CA LEU A 333 5.30 20.35 -1.29
C LEU A 333 6.04 19.35 -2.20
N GLY A 334 7.36 19.53 -2.37
CA GLY A 334 8.20 18.61 -3.15
C GLY A 334 8.21 17.19 -2.59
N LEU A 335 8.48 17.04 -1.29
CA LEU A 335 8.52 15.74 -0.61
C LEU A 335 7.17 15.02 -0.64
N ARG A 336 6.08 15.77 -0.43
CA ARG A 336 4.71 15.23 -0.52
C ARG A 336 4.37 14.77 -1.93
N PHE A 337 4.83 15.51 -2.92
CA PHE A 337 4.58 15.19 -4.32
C PHE A 337 5.35 13.95 -4.77
N GLU A 338 6.61 13.81 -4.37
CA GLU A 338 7.38 12.58 -4.54
C GLU A 338 6.69 11.38 -3.84
N ASN A 339 6.17 11.58 -2.63
CA ASN A 339 5.41 10.54 -1.92
C ASN A 339 4.13 10.11 -2.65
N LEU A 340 3.40 11.04 -3.25
CA LEU A 340 2.23 10.72 -4.06
C LEU A 340 2.62 9.82 -5.25
N VAL A 341 3.70 10.17 -5.95
CA VAL A 341 4.20 9.37 -7.08
C VAL A 341 4.59 7.98 -6.61
N PHE A 342 5.32 7.86 -5.50
CA PHE A 342 5.65 6.56 -4.90
C PHE A 342 4.40 5.71 -4.62
N LEU A 343 3.37 6.28 -4.01
CA LEU A 343 2.14 5.55 -3.70
C LEU A 343 1.41 5.05 -4.95
N GLU A 344 1.48 5.80 -6.05
CA GLU A 344 0.92 5.35 -7.33
C GLU A 344 1.77 4.27 -7.99
N LEU A 345 3.12 4.38 -7.96
CA LEU A 345 4.01 3.30 -8.42
C LEU A 345 3.75 2.00 -7.65
N LEU A 346 3.59 2.12 -6.33
CA LEU A 346 3.24 1.00 -5.45
C LEU A 346 1.88 0.39 -5.83
N ARG A 347 0.90 1.22 -6.18
CA ARG A 347 -0.42 0.78 -6.64
C ARG A 347 -0.37 0.03 -7.96
N GLN A 348 0.53 0.44 -8.86
CA GLN A 348 0.79 -0.23 -10.13
C GLN A 348 1.62 -1.51 -9.98
N GLY A 349 2.01 -1.87 -8.75
CA GLY A 349 2.81 -3.06 -8.46
C GLY A 349 4.27 -2.94 -8.90
N LYS A 350 4.77 -1.72 -9.09
CA LYS A 350 6.16 -1.46 -9.49
C LYS A 350 7.11 -1.60 -8.30
N GLN A 351 8.27 -2.22 -8.52
CA GLN A 351 9.37 -2.20 -7.55
C GLN A 351 10.18 -0.93 -7.75
N ALA A 352 10.08 -0.02 -6.79
CA ALA A 352 10.74 1.28 -6.84
C ALA A 352 11.92 1.31 -5.86
N SER A 353 13.06 1.85 -6.31
CA SER A 353 14.22 2.23 -5.50
C SER A 353 14.66 3.63 -5.89
N TYR A 354 15.43 4.34 -5.09
CA TYR A 354 15.99 5.63 -5.53
C TYR A 354 17.46 5.48 -5.96
N PHE A 355 17.94 6.36 -6.82
CA PHE A 355 19.32 6.37 -7.28
C PHE A 355 20.05 7.60 -6.76
N ARG A 356 21.27 7.41 -6.27
CA ARG A 356 22.12 8.52 -5.83
C ARG A 356 23.60 8.22 -6.12
N ASP A 357 24.19 9.07 -6.94
CA ASP A 357 25.64 9.22 -7.08
C ASP A 357 26.03 10.69 -6.82
N ARG A 358 26.53 11.42 -7.82
CA ARG A 358 26.74 12.88 -7.75
C ARG A 358 25.43 13.67 -7.81
N ARG A 359 24.40 13.05 -8.37
CA ARG A 359 23.04 13.56 -8.51
C ARG A 359 22.08 12.48 -8.06
N GLU A 360 20.86 12.88 -7.74
CA GLU A 360 19.81 11.99 -7.30
C GLU A 360 18.77 11.85 -8.42
N CYS A 361 18.27 10.63 -8.60
CA CYS A 361 17.05 10.36 -9.34
C CYS A 361 16.05 9.68 -8.40
N ASP A 362 14.83 10.22 -8.35
CA ASP A 362 13.87 9.86 -7.30
C ASP A 362 13.45 8.40 -7.35
N PHE A 363 13.20 7.85 -8.56
CA PHE A 363 12.81 6.45 -8.72
C PHE A 363 13.48 5.76 -9.90
N LEU A 364 14.01 4.58 -9.63
CA LEU A 364 14.28 3.51 -10.59
C LEU A 364 13.24 2.43 -10.44
N ILE A 365 12.74 1.92 -11.56
CA ILE A 365 11.80 0.80 -11.61
C ILE A 365 12.55 -0.45 -12.06
N THR A 366 12.42 -1.52 -11.29
CA THR A 366 13.08 -2.80 -11.58
C THR A 366 12.07 -3.88 -11.95
N GLU A 367 12.51 -4.82 -12.80
CA GLU A 367 11.75 -6.05 -13.02
C GLU A 367 11.86 -6.97 -11.79
N PRO A 368 10.74 -7.56 -11.31
CA PRO A 368 10.76 -8.38 -10.10
C PRO A 368 11.78 -9.52 -10.11
N ASP A 369 11.92 -10.20 -11.25
CA ASP A 369 12.71 -11.44 -11.34
C ASP A 369 14.20 -11.20 -11.61
N SER A 370 14.54 -10.18 -12.41
CA SER A 370 15.92 -9.93 -12.86
C SER A 370 16.60 -8.79 -12.14
N GLN A 371 15.84 -7.98 -11.38
CA GLN A 371 16.29 -6.70 -10.83
C GLN A 371 16.85 -5.72 -11.88
N ALA A 372 16.62 -5.99 -13.17
CA ALA A 372 17.01 -5.10 -14.25
C ALA A 372 16.22 -3.80 -14.17
N VAL A 373 16.93 -2.68 -14.24
CA VAL A 373 16.32 -1.35 -14.27
C VAL A 373 15.65 -1.16 -15.64
N THR A 374 14.35 -0.85 -15.63
CA THR A 374 13.54 -0.68 -16.84
C THR A 374 13.05 0.74 -17.07
N ALA A 375 13.02 1.56 -16.03
CA ALA A 375 12.64 2.95 -16.13
C ALA A 375 13.31 3.79 -15.05
N ALA A 376 13.53 5.06 -15.36
CA ALA A 376 13.92 6.10 -14.41
C ALA A 376 12.89 7.22 -14.42
N ILE A 377 12.50 7.69 -13.23
CA ILE A 377 11.46 8.68 -13.03
C ILE A 377 11.98 9.75 -12.07
N GLN A 378 11.90 11.00 -12.50
CA GLN A 378 12.18 12.18 -11.69
C GLN A 378 10.89 12.92 -11.40
N VAL A 379 10.76 13.47 -10.20
CA VAL A 379 9.56 14.18 -9.75
C VAL A 379 9.89 15.63 -9.46
N SER A 380 9.09 16.55 -10.01
CA SER A 380 9.29 17.98 -9.78
C SER A 380 7.97 18.73 -9.78
N VAL A 381 7.64 19.36 -8.66
CA VAL A 381 6.41 20.15 -8.54
C VAL A 381 6.38 21.30 -9.55
N TYR A 382 7.50 21.99 -9.72
CA TYR A 382 7.61 23.17 -10.57
C TYR A 382 8.73 22.99 -11.57
N PHE A 383 8.41 22.98 -12.87
CA PHE A 383 9.41 22.82 -13.93
C PHE A 383 9.69 24.12 -14.71
N GLY A 384 9.12 25.25 -14.28
CA GLY A 384 9.21 26.53 -14.99
C GLY A 384 10.55 27.29 -14.85
N SER A 385 11.34 27.03 -13.81
CA SER A 385 12.64 27.70 -13.62
C SER A 385 13.75 26.98 -14.40
N PRO A 386 14.56 27.67 -15.23
CA PRO A 386 15.66 27.05 -15.97
C PRO A 386 16.64 26.28 -15.08
N ALA A 387 16.96 26.81 -13.89
CA ALA A 387 17.87 26.15 -12.95
C ALA A 387 17.28 24.88 -12.33
N VAL A 388 15.97 24.88 -12.04
CA VAL A 388 15.27 23.68 -11.54
C VAL A 388 15.22 22.64 -12.65
N ARG A 389 14.77 23.03 -13.84
CA ARG A 389 14.71 22.16 -15.01
C ARG A 389 16.06 21.51 -15.32
N GLU A 390 17.14 22.28 -15.32
CA GLU A 390 18.49 21.77 -15.52
C GLU A 390 18.86 20.73 -14.44
N ARG A 391 18.59 21.02 -13.17
CA ARG A 391 18.85 20.09 -12.06
C ARG A 391 18.11 18.76 -12.24
N GLU A 392 16.79 18.81 -12.46
CA GLU A 392 15.94 17.62 -12.58
C GLU A 392 16.34 16.76 -13.79
N VAL A 393 16.55 17.40 -14.95
CA VAL A 393 16.98 16.73 -16.17
C VAL A 393 18.30 16.02 -15.96
N LEU A 394 19.27 16.69 -15.33
CA LEU A 394 20.58 16.10 -15.13
C LEU A 394 20.58 14.99 -14.07
N GLY A 395 19.70 15.05 -13.07
CA GLY A 395 19.48 13.95 -12.12
C GLY A 395 18.97 12.69 -12.80
N LEU A 396 17.92 12.85 -13.63
CA LEU A 396 17.36 11.77 -14.44
C LEU A 396 18.37 11.21 -15.44
N MET A 397 19.08 12.07 -16.16
CA MET A 397 20.10 11.66 -17.13
C MET A 397 21.19 10.82 -16.48
N ALA A 398 21.64 11.17 -15.26
CA ALA A 398 22.66 10.37 -14.57
C ALA A 398 22.21 8.91 -14.35
N ALA A 399 20.95 8.70 -13.98
CA ALA A 399 20.38 7.36 -13.88
C ALA A 399 20.25 6.68 -15.26
N MET A 400 19.78 7.41 -16.28
CA MET A 400 19.60 6.86 -17.62
C MET A 400 20.94 6.44 -18.26
N GLU A 401 22.03 7.18 -18.02
CA GLU A 401 23.37 6.80 -18.46
C GLU A 401 23.89 5.57 -17.72
N GLU A 402 23.80 5.56 -16.39
CA GLU A 402 24.28 4.44 -15.58
C GLU A 402 23.63 3.11 -15.98
N TYR A 403 22.33 3.12 -16.28
CA TYR A 403 21.54 1.92 -16.57
C TYR A 403 21.17 1.74 -18.06
N GLY A 404 21.79 2.51 -18.97
CA GLY A 404 21.59 2.35 -20.41
C GLY A 404 20.14 2.57 -20.88
N LEU A 405 19.40 3.47 -20.24
CA LEU A 405 18.03 3.81 -20.61
C LEU A 405 18.01 4.87 -21.71
N ASN A 406 17.16 4.64 -22.72
CA ASN A 406 16.94 5.57 -23.83
C ASN A 406 15.81 6.56 -23.56
N GLU A 407 14.89 6.20 -22.67
CA GLU A 407 13.74 7.01 -22.29
C GLU A 407 13.68 7.19 -20.78
N GLY A 408 13.38 8.41 -20.33
CA GLY A 408 13.15 8.75 -18.94
C GLY A 408 11.89 9.60 -18.78
N LEU A 409 11.32 9.59 -17.59
CA LEU A 409 10.07 10.30 -17.28
C LEU A 409 10.30 11.38 -16.23
N ILE A 410 9.84 12.60 -16.49
CA ILE A 410 9.72 13.66 -15.49
C ILE A 410 8.24 13.88 -15.22
N LEU A 411 7.84 13.67 -13.97
CA LEU A 411 6.49 13.87 -13.49
C LEU A 411 6.37 15.23 -12.79
N THR A 412 5.45 16.07 -13.30
CA THR A 412 5.26 17.45 -12.83
C THR A 412 3.84 17.74 -12.38
N MET A 413 3.60 18.91 -11.77
CA MET A 413 2.24 19.31 -11.40
C MET A 413 1.34 19.50 -12.63
N ASP A 414 1.82 20.24 -13.64
CA ASP A 414 1.03 20.68 -14.79
C ASP A 414 1.84 20.89 -16.09
N ASP A 415 3.17 20.71 -16.06
CA ASP A 415 4.03 20.82 -17.23
C ASP A 415 4.02 19.52 -18.06
N GLU A 416 3.98 19.65 -19.39
CA GLU A 416 3.99 18.55 -20.34
C GLU A 416 4.91 18.85 -21.52
N GLY A 417 5.55 17.82 -22.07
CA GLY A 417 6.40 17.98 -23.24
C GLY A 417 7.34 16.81 -23.48
N VAL A 418 8.21 16.98 -24.46
CA VAL A 418 9.27 16.02 -24.78
C VAL A 418 10.56 16.80 -24.98
N VAL A 419 11.66 16.31 -24.41
CA VAL A 419 12.99 16.88 -24.56
C VAL A 419 13.91 15.80 -25.09
N GLU A 420 14.60 16.09 -26.20
CA GLU A 420 15.69 15.25 -26.70
C GLU A 420 17.03 15.83 -26.25
N ILE A 421 17.88 14.99 -25.68
CA ILE A 421 19.20 15.38 -25.16
C ILE A 421 20.24 14.39 -25.69
N PRO A 422 21.42 14.85 -26.15
CA PRO A 422 22.51 13.94 -26.49
C PRO A 422 23.00 13.21 -25.23
N GLY A 423 23.07 11.89 -25.30
CA GLY A 423 23.68 11.04 -24.29
C GLY A 423 25.20 11.07 -24.34
N GLU A 424 25.83 10.52 -23.30
CA GLU A 424 27.31 10.43 -23.21
C GLU A 424 27.91 9.50 -24.29
N ASP A 425 27.15 8.50 -24.71
CA ASP A 425 27.45 7.59 -25.81
C ASP A 425 27.26 8.20 -27.21
N GLY A 426 26.74 9.42 -27.28
CA GLY A 426 26.41 10.13 -28.51
C GLY A 426 25.06 9.73 -29.13
N GLU A 427 24.33 8.79 -28.53
CA GLU A 427 22.95 8.48 -28.91
C GLU A 427 21.99 9.54 -28.35
N LYS A 428 20.81 9.65 -28.96
CA LYS A 428 19.79 10.59 -28.47
C LYS A 428 18.97 9.92 -27.38
N LYS A 429 18.87 10.58 -26.23
CA LYS A 429 17.97 10.19 -25.14
C LYS A 429 16.71 11.06 -25.15
N THR A 430 15.58 10.44 -24.85
CA THR A 430 14.27 11.10 -24.82
C THR A 430 13.78 11.23 -23.38
N ILE A 431 13.44 12.44 -22.98
CA ILE A 431 12.79 12.71 -21.69
C ILE A 431 11.35 13.12 -21.97
N ILE A 432 10.41 12.30 -21.47
CA ILE A 432 8.99 12.61 -21.48
C ILE A 432 8.68 13.42 -20.23
N ILE A 433 8.01 14.55 -20.38
CA ILE A 433 7.51 15.37 -19.28
C ILE A 433 6.00 15.21 -19.28
N ASN A 434 5.42 14.73 -18.18
CA ASN A 434 3.98 14.53 -18.05
C ASN A 434 3.45 15.10 -16.73
N SER A 435 2.20 15.54 -16.73
CA SER A 435 1.54 15.95 -15.49
C SER A 435 1.13 14.71 -14.68
N VAL A 436 1.43 14.72 -13.37
CA VAL A 436 1.15 13.59 -12.46
C VAL A 436 -0.31 13.20 -12.50
N TRP A 437 -1.23 14.17 -12.48
CA TRP A 437 -2.65 13.87 -12.42
C TRP A 437 -3.17 13.20 -13.70
N LYS A 438 -2.58 13.49 -14.88
CA LYS A 438 -2.90 12.77 -16.12
C LYS A 438 -2.29 11.38 -16.11
N TRP A 439 -1.04 11.26 -15.70
CA TRP A 439 -0.36 9.97 -15.55
C TRP A 439 -1.13 9.03 -14.60
N MET A 440 -1.67 9.53 -13.49
CA MET A 440 -2.52 8.76 -12.57
C MET A 440 -3.90 8.37 -13.16
N LEU A 441 -4.30 8.96 -14.29
CA LEU A 441 -5.55 8.65 -14.99
C LEU A 441 -5.36 7.66 -16.16
N GLU A 442 -4.13 7.40 -16.57
CA GLU A 442 -3.75 6.32 -17.49
C GLU A 442 -3.92 4.97 -16.79
#